data_AF-A0AAV0ZYL3-F1
#
_entry.id   AF-A0AAV0ZYL3-F1
#
_cell.length_a   1.000
_cell.length_b   1.000
_cell.length_c   1.000
_cell.angle_alpha   90.00
_cell.angle_beta   90.00
_cell.angle_gamma   90.00
#
_symmetry.space_group_name_H-M   'P 1'
#
loop_
_entity.id
_entity.type
_entity.pdbx_description
1 polymer ?
#
loop_
_entity_poly.entity_id
_entity_poly.type
_entity_poly.pdbx_seq_one_letter_code
_entity_poly.pdbx_strand_id
1 'polypeptide(L)'
;MILTSSKFSFPRSSSEKSFLYDIVANGRNRIDVDKCDYIARDCRACGLGCNFEFQRLMETMRVLDNEICYRAKDYLTIHKLFATRADLYRTVYTHLKVKAMELMVVDALVKANDFLQISDTIQDPA
;
A
#
# COMPACT_ATOMS: atom_id res chain seq x y z
N MET A 1 -5.69 -0.18 23.17
CA MET A 1 -5.94 -0.16 21.71
C MET A 1 -5.27 1.10 21.18
N ILE A 2 -4.36 1.01 20.20
CA ILE A 2 -3.69 2.21 19.67
C ILE A 2 -4.61 2.78 18.59
N LEU A 3 -5.24 3.90 18.88
CA LEU A 3 -6.11 4.61 17.94
C LEU A 3 -5.23 5.57 17.12
N THR A 4 -5.25 5.41 15.79
CA THR A 4 -4.56 6.30 14.85
C THR A 4 -5.62 7.01 14.01
N SER A 5 -6.05 8.19 14.44
CA SER A 5 -7.02 9.01 13.69
C SER A 5 -6.29 10.02 12.80
N SER A 6 -6.50 9.96 11.49
CA SER A 6 -6.13 11.01 10.54
C SER A 6 -7.30 11.97 10.31
N LYS A 7 -7.00 13.27 10.19
CA LYS A 7 -7.96 14.42 10.15
C LYS A 7 -8.74 14.58 8.83
N PHE A 8 -9.04 13.51 8.10
CA PHE A 8 -9.89 13.58 6.91
C PHE A 8 -11.15 12.74 7.11
N SER A 9 -12.21 13.38 7.61
CA SER A 9 -13.54 12.79 7.69
C SER A 9 -14.25 12.93 6.34
N PHE A 10 -14.36 11.84 5.58
CA PHE A 10 -15.39 11.74 4.55
C PHE A 10 -16.76 11.97 5.20
N PRO A 11 -17.73 12.60 4.50
CA PRO A 11 -19.07 12.77 5.04
C PRO A 11 -19.63 11.39 5.35
N ARG A 12 -19.76 11.10 6.66
CA ARG A 12 -20.41 9.89 7.14
C ARG A 12 -21.89 10.01 6.77
N SER A 13 -22.27 9.57 5.56
CA SER A 13 -23.52 8.82 5.53
C SER A 13 -23.31 7.69 6.53
N SER A 14 -24.26 7.45 7.40
CA SER A 14 -24.26 6.36 8.36
C SER A 14 -24.34 5.03 7.61
N SER A 15 -23.26 4.70 6.90
CA SER A 15 -23.08 3.46 6.18
C SER A 15 -22.81 2.41 7.25
N GLU A 16 -23.84 1.62 7.53
CA GLU A 16 -23.64 0.29 8.09
C GLU A 16 -22.52 -0.37 7.26
N LYS A 17 -21.39 -0.74 7.89
CA LYS A 17 -20.21 -1.38 7.27
C LYS A 17 -19.12 -0.47 6.66
N SER A 18 -18.82 0.66 7.29
CA SER A 18 -17.67 1.50 6.92
C SER A 18 -16.33 0.74 7.00
N PHE A 19 -16.20 -0.25 7.87
CA PHE A 19 -15.00 -1.10 8.00
C PHE A 19 -14.62 -1.83 6.70
N LEU A 20 -15.56 -2.02 5.75
CA LEU A 20 -15.23 -2.66 4.47
C LEU A 20 -14.25 -1.83 3.64
N TYR A 21 -14.28 -0.50 3.78
CA TYR A 21 -13.35 0.41 3.10
C TYR A 21 -11.93 0.37 3.69
N ASP A 22 -11.75 -0.22 4.88
CA ASP A 22 -10.44 -0.44 5.47
C ASP A 22 -9.70 -1.65 4.86
N ILE A 23 -10.39 -2.53 4.11
CA ILE A 23 -9.81 -3.79 3.63
C ILE A 23 -8.83 -3.55 2.50
N VAL A 24 -9.27 -2.88 1.43
CA VAL A 24 -8.51 -2.76 0.17
C VAL A 24 -7.65 -1.51 0.15
N ALA A 25 -8.20 -0.36 0.56
CA ALA A 25 -7.53 0.94 0.48
C ALA A 25 -7.82 1.75 1.74
N ASN A 26 -7.12 1.41 2.83
CA ASN A 26 -7.38 2.01 4.14
C ASN A 26 -6.86 3.45 4.18
N GLY A 27 -7.73 4.42 3.96
CA GLY A 27 -7.39 5.84 4.03
C GLY A 27 -7.03 6.34 5.44
N ARG A 28 -7.41 5.61 6.50
CA ARG A 28 -7.33 6.10 7.88
C ARG A 28 -5.94 5.89 8.47
N ASN A 29 -5.42 4.66 8.37
CA ASN A 29 -4.12 4.28 8.93
C ASN A 29 -3.21 3.53 7.95
N ARG A 30 -3.66 3.31 6.71
CA ARG A 30 -2.88 2.66 5.65
C ARG A 30 -2.53 1.20 5.94
N ILE A 31 -3.24 0.50 6.82
CA ILE A 31 -3.13 -0.97 6.98
C ILE A 31 -4.22 -1.61 6.12
N ASP A 32 -3.84 -2.21 5.01
CA ASP A 32 -4.72 -2.80 3.99
C ASP A 32 -4.05 -4.02 3.33
N VAL A 33 -4.85 -4.83 2.62
CA VAL A 33 -4.36 -6.07 2.00
C VAL A 33 -3.39 -5.83 0.84
N ASP A 34 -3.47 -4.67 0.19
CA ASP A 34 -2.51 -4.24 -0.85
C ASP A 34 -1.07 -4.30 -0.32
N LYS A 35 -0.81 -3.66 0.83
CA LYS A 35 0.52 -3.69 1.47
C LYS A 35 0.92 -5.07 1.92
N CYS A 36 -0.05 -5.86 2.37
CA CYS A 36 0.25 -7.18 2.88
C CYS A 36 0.76 -8.10 1.76
N ASP A 37 0.15 -7.99 0.58
CA ASP A 37 0.58 -8.72 -0.60
C ASP A 37 1.92 -8.20 -1.14
N TYR A 38 2.01 -6.92 -1.49
CA TYR A 38 3.19 -6.43 -2.20
C TYR A 38 4.45 -6.51 -1.32
N ILE A 39 4.37 -6.29 0.00
CA ILE A 39 5.54 -6.38 0.87
C ILE A 39 6.08 -7.81 0.89
N ALA A 40 5.21 -8.81 1.05
CA ALA A 40 5.64 -10.20 1.05
C ALA A 40 6.19 -10.62 -0.33
N ARG A 41 5.52 -10.20 -1.40
CA ARG A 41 5.89 -10.47 -2.80
C ARG A 41 7.24 -9.84 -3.15
N ASP A 42 7.44 -8.58 -2.84
CA ASP A 42 8.62 -7.81 -3.22
C ASP A 42 9.83 -8.22 -2.40
N CYS A 43 9.66 -8.46 -1.09
CA CYS A 43 10.75 -9.04 -0.30
C CYS A 43 11.23 -10.37 -0.89
N ARG A 44 10.30 -11.26 -1.28
CA ARG A 44 10.64 -12.53 -1.93
C ARG A 44 11.35 -12.30 -3.27
N ALA A 45 10.84 -11.41 -4.12
CA ALA A 45 11.38 -11.15 -5.45
C ALA A 45 12.76 -10.48 -5.41
N CYS A 46 13.01 -9.62 -4.41
CA CYS A 46 14.27 -8.92 -4.21
C CYS A 46 15.29 -9.70 -3.35
N GLY A 47 14.94 -10.90 -2.88
CA GLY A 47 15.81 -11.70 -2.02
C GLY A 47 16.05 -11.09 -0.63
N LEU A 48 15.09 -10.29 -0.15
CA LEU A 48 15.12 -9.64 1.17
C LEU A 48 14.35 -10.46 2.20
N GLY A 49 14.82 -10.45 3.44
CA GLY A 49 14.09 -11.07 4.55
C GLY A 49 12.80 -10.31 4.86
N CYS A 50 11.65 -10.98 4.77
CA CYS A 50 10.37 -10.42 5.21
C CYS A 50 10.08 -10.88 6.64
N ASN A 51 10.28 -10.00 7.62
CA ASN A 51 9.96 -10.29 9.03
C ASN A 51 8.50 -9.96 9.39
N PHE A 52 7.65 -9.67 8.39
CA PHE A 52 6.25 -9.31 8.56
C PHE A 52 5.33 -10.48 8.19
N GLU A 53 4.55 -10.96 9.17
CA GLU A 53 3.59 -12.05 9.03
C GLU A 53 2.16 -11.51 9.19
N PHE A 54 1.52 -11.11 8.09
CA PHE A 54 0.17 -10.55 8.16
C PHE A 54 -0.89 -11.55 8.63
N GLN A 55 -0.70 -12.86 8.39
CA GLN A 55 -1.69 -13.87 8.76
C GLN A 55 -2.05 -13.79 10.26
N ARG A 56 -1.07 -13.47 11.11
CA ARG A 56 -1.28 -13.31 12.55
C ARG A 56 -2.24 -12.18 12.90
N LEU A 57 -2.23 -11.08 12.14
CA LEU A 57 -3.19 -9.99 12.32
C LEU A 57 -4.59 -10.38 11.81
N MET A 58 -4.66 -11.13 10.70
CA MET A 58 -5.95 -11.58 10.13
C MET A 58 -6.73 -12.51 11.08
N GLU A 59 -6.04 -13.37 11.84
CA GLU A 59 -6.67 -14.27 12.81
C GLU A 59 -7.28 -13.53 14.00
N THR A 60 -6.65 -12.44 14.44
CA THR A 60 -7.00 -11.74 15.69
C THR A 60 -7.79 -10.46 15.50
N MET A 61 -7.79 -9.88 14.29
CA MET A 61 -8.52 -8.63 14.00
C MET A 61 -10.04 -8.81 14.18
N ARG A 62 -10.71 -7.73 14.60
CA ARG A 62 -12.16 -7.69 14.83
C ARG A 62 -12.72 -6.36 14.35
N VAL A 63 -14.02 -6.34 14.05
CA VAL A 63 -14.75 -5.09 13.83
C VAL A 63 -15.30 -4.61 15.17
N LEU A 64 -14.95 -3.38 15.55
CA LEU A 64 -15.47 -2.68 16.73
C LEU A 64 -15.87 -1.27 16.28
N ASP A 65 -17.06 -0.81 16.68
CA ASP A 65 -17.59 0.51 16.32
C ASP A 65 -17.49 0.83 14.81
N ASN A 66 -17.75 -0.18 13.96
CA ASN A 66 -17.69 -0.09 12.49
C ASN A 66 -16.27 0.14 11.92
N GLU A 67 -15.23 -0.27 12.65
CA GLU A 67 -13.82 -0.12 12.28
C GLU A 67 -13.03 -1.43 12.45
N ILE A 68 -12.10 -1.74 11.54
CA ILE A 68 -11.16 -2.85 11.75
C ILE A 68 -10.19 -2.48 12.87
N CYS A 69 -10.14 -3.33 13.90
CA CYS A 69 -9.32 -3.16 15.08
C CYS A 69 -8.38 -4.34 15.30
N TYR A 70 -7.17 -4.03 15.75
CA TYR A 70 -6.12 -5.01 16.06
C TYR A 70 -5.92 -5.12 17.57
N ARG A 71 -5.56 -6.33 18.04
CA ARG A 71 -5.28 -6.56 19.45
C ARG A 71 -4.02 -5.81 19.87
N ALA A 72 -4.06 -5.16 21.03
CA ALA A 72 -2.94 -4.33 21.50
C ALA A 72 -1.60 -5.08 21.60
N LYS A 73 -1.62 -6.38 21.94
CA LYS A 73 -0.41 -7.21 22.02
C LYS A 73 0.25 -7.49 20.67
N ASP A 74 -0.47 -7.30 19.56
CA ASP A 74 0.02 -7.51 18.20
C ASP A 74 0.71 -6.24 17.64
N TYR A 75 0.94 -5.22 18.47
CA TYR A 75 1.57 -3.95 18.09
C TYR A 75 2.91 -4.14 17.37
N LEU A 76 3.71 -5.14 17.77
CA LEU A 76 5.01 -5.39 17.17
C LEU A 76 4.87 -5.86 15.71
N THR A 77 3.83 -6.61 15.38
CA THR A 77 3.56 -7.04 13.98
C THR A 77 3.20 -5.83 13.12
N ILE A 78 2.39 -4.91 13.65
CA ILE A 78 2.06 -3.65 12.97
C ILE A 78 3.31 -2.78 12.82
N HIS A 79 4.18 -2.70 13.83
CA HIS A 79 5.44 -1.98 13.71
C HIS A 79 6.34 -2.58 12.61
N LYS A 80 6.44 -3.91 12.57
CA LYS A 80 7.21 -4.61 11.53
C LYS A 80 6.68 -4.34 10.12
N LEU A 81 5.36 -4.27 9.92
CA LEU A 81 4.75 -3.87 8.64
C LEU A 81 5.32 -2.54 8.13
N PHE A 82 5.27 -1.50 8.97
CA PHE A 82 5.73 -0.17 8.57
C PHE A 82 7.26 -0.09 8.45
N ALA A 83 8.00 -0.80 9.30
CA ALA A 83 9.46 -0.87 9.22
C ALA A 83 9.92 -1.54 7.92
N THR A 84 9.36 -2.71 7.58
CA THR A 84 9.66 -3.40 6.32
C THR A 84 9.27 -2.56 5.11
N ARG A 85 8.10 -1.89 5.16
CA ARG A 85 7.73 -0.94 4.10
C ARG A 85 8.77 0.17 3.94
N ALA A 86 9.18 0.82 5.02
CA ALA A 86 10.15 1.90 4.96
C ALA A 86 11.50 1.42 4.39
N ASP A 87 11.91 0.21 4.74
CA ASP A 87 13.14 -0.40 4.22
C ASP A 87 13.05 -0.70 2.72
N LEU A 88 11.94 -1.30 2.25
CA LEU A 88 11.68 -1.51 0.83
C LEU A 88 11.69 -0.21 0.03
N TYR A 89 11.12 0.87 0.56
CA TYR A 89 11.21 2.18 -0.09
C TYR A 89 12.65 2.63 -0.23
N ARG A 90 13.42 2.61 0.87
CA ARG A 90 14.81 3.10 0.90
C ARG A 90 15.75 2.29 0.03
N THR A 91 15.56 0.98 -0.03
CA THR A 91 16.54 0.04 -0.62
C THR A 91 16.14 -0.44 -2.01
N VAL A 92 14.85 -0.53 -2.30
CA VAL A 92 14.32 -1.07 -3.57
C VAL A 92 13.64 0.03 -4.38
N TYR A 93 12.52 0.56 -3.90
CA TYR A 93 11.64 1.39 -4.73
C TYR A 93 12.25 2.73 -5.12
N THR A 94 13.11 3.30 -4.27
CA THR A 94 13.83 4.55 -4.57
C THR A 94 15.31 4.31 -4.84
N HIS A 95 15.70 3.09 -5.21
CA HIS A 95 17.08 2.81 -5.56
C HIS A 95 17.52 3.68 -6.75
N LEU A 96 18.66 4.35 -6.63
CA LEU A 96 19.11 5.38 -7.58
C LEU A 96 19.15 4.89 -9.04
N LYS A 97 19.59 3.63 -9.26
CA LYS A 97 19.65 3.05 -10.62
C LYS A 97 18.27 2.69 -11.16
N VAL A 98 17.34 2.28 -10.29
CA VAL A 98 15.95 2.00 -10.69
C VAL A 98 15.29 3.30 -11.12
N LYS A 99 15.44 4.37 -10.33
CA LYS A 99 14.92 5.70 -10.68
C LYS A 99 15.52 6.27 -11.96
N ALA A 100 16.82 6.10 -12.17
CA ALA A 100 17.45 6.49 -13.44
C ALA A 100 16.82 5.76 -14.64
N MET A 101 16.60 4.44 -14.54
CA MET A 101 15.96 3.67 -15.60
C MET A 101 14.48 4.07 -15.81
N GLU A 102 13.72 4.29 -14.75
CA GLU A 102 12.33 4.79 -14.84
C GLU A 102 12.26 6.11 -15.63
N LEU A 103 13.15 7.06 -15.34
CA LEU A 103 13.22 8.34 -16.04
C LEU A 103 13.62 8.17 -17.51
N MET A 104 14.58 7.29 -17.82
CA MET A 104 14.96 6.99 -19.20
C MET A 104 13.79 6.38 -19.99
N VAL A 105 12.96 5.53 -19.37
CA VAL A 105 11.76 4.98 -20.00
C VAL A 105 10.73 6.09 -20.27
N VAL A 106 10.54 7.02 -19.32
CA VAL A 106 9.69 8.21 -19.53
C VAL A 106 10.19 9.03 -20.72
N ASP A 107 11.50 9.32 -20.80
CA ASP A 107 12.08 10.05 -21.93
C ASP A 107 11.85 9.33 -23.27
N ALA A 108 11.96 8.00 -23.28
CA ALA A 108 11.71 7.20 -24.47
C ALA A 108 10.24 7.27 -24.91
N LEU A 109 9.30 7.17 -23.97
CA LEU A 109 7.86 7.28 -24.24
C LEU A 109 7.49 8.68 -24.75
N VAL A 110 8.05 9.74 -24.17
CA VAL A 110 7.84 11.12 -24.62
C VAL A 110 8.33 11.30 -26.05
N LYS A 111 9.54 10.83 -26.39
CA LYS A 111 10.08 10.91 -27.76
C LYS A 111 9.30 10.05 -28.76
N ALA A 112 8.76 8.92 -28.32
CA ALA A 112 7.95 8.04 -29.19
C ALA A 112 6.56 8.60 -29.46
N ASN A 113 6.05 9.49 -28.60
CA ASN A 113 4.69 10.01 -28.68
C ASN A 113 4.40 10.75 -29.99
N ASP A 114 5.37 11.46 -30.57
CA ASP A 114 5.19 12.18 -31.85
C ASP A 114 4.87 11.24 -33.03
N PHE A 115 5.25 9.96 -32.92
CA PHE A 115 5.02 8.94 -33.95
C PHE A 115 3.89 7.99 -33.59
N LEU A 116 3.78 7.65 -32.30
CA LEU A 116 2.86 6.63 -31.80
C LEU A 116 1.56 7.20 -31.23
N GLN A 117 1.47 8.53 -31.03
CA GLN A 117 0.29 9.23 -30.53
C GLN A 117 -0.27 8.63 -29.23
N ILE A 118 0.62 8.15 -28.35
CA ILE A 118 0.27 7.45 -27.11
C ILE A 118 -0.63 8.32 -26.22
N SER A 119 -0.31 9.61 -26.13
CA SER A 119 -1.05 10.59 -25.31
C SER A 119 -2.48 10.79 -25.77
N ASP A 120 -2.78 10.58 -27.06
CA ASP A 120 -4.11 10.82 -27.63
C ASP A 120 -5.10 9.71 -27.23
N THR A 121 -4.61 8.56 -26.76
CA THR A 121 -5.42 7.37 -26.42
C THR A 121 -5.51 7.09 -24.92
N ILE A 122 -4.94 7.94 -24.06
CA ILE A 122 -4.88 7.66 -22.60
C ILE A 122 -6.24 7.60 -21.90
N GLN A 123 -7.28 8.20 -22.50
CA GLN A 123 -8.66 8.18 -21.99
C GLN A 123 -9.58 7.23 -22.75
N ASP A 124 -9.07 6.55 -23.78
CA ASP A 124 -9.82 5.61 -24.60
C ASP A 124 -9.19 4.21 -24.53
N PRO A 125 -9.36 3.50 -23.39
CA PRO A 125 -8.99 2.11 -23.29
C PRO A 125 -9.99 1.28 -24.11
N ALA A 126 -9.65 1.01 -25.37
CA ALA A 126 -10.35 0.04 -26.21
C ALA A 126 -10.44 -1.35 -25.57
#